data_AF-A0A327K096-F1
#
_entry.id   AF-A0A327K096-F1
#
_cell.length_a   1.000
_cell.length_b   1.000
_cell.length_c   1.000
_cell.angle_alpha   90.00
_cell.angle_beta   90.00
_cell.angle_gamma   90.00
#
_symmetry.space_group_name_H-M   'P 1'
#
loop_
_entity.id
_entity.type
_entity.pdbx_description
1 polymer ?
#
loop_
_entity_poly.entity_id
_entity_poly.type
_entity_poly.pdbx_seq_one_letter_code
_entity_poly.pdbx_strand_id
1 'polypeptide(L)'
;MYITASAIVISLVVAAGAQEGQRLSCTGAMIEPTALAKTPQTIQVTVKSGNVSVDAGGKTTDARVVSNNTIQLKFEAGDLVGEYFHYTGQLFIIYPSGHLAQMTCSKK
;
A
#
# COMPACT_ATOMS: atom_id res chain seq x y z
N MET A 1 19.54 -45.58 -44.86
CA MET A 1 19.60 -45.12 -43.46
C MET A 1 19.02 -43.72 -43.43
N TYR A 2 17.79 -43.54 -42.94
CA TYR A 2 17.08 -42.25 -42.95
C TYR A 2 17.14 -41.64 -41.55
N ILE A 3 17.70 -40.44 -41.42
CA ILE A 3 17.77 -39.71 -40.14
C ILE A 3 16.58 -38.74 -40.12
N THR A 4 15.54 -39.07 -39.37
CA THR A 4 14.39 -38.18 -39.13
C THR A 4 14.77 -37.19 -38.03
N ALA A 5 15.05 -35.94 -38.40
CA ALA A 5 15.26 -34.86 -37.44
C ALA A 5 13.91 -34.37 -36.91
N SER A 6 13.64 -34.65 -35.63
CA SER A 6 12.41 -34.22 -34.96
C SER A 6 12.65 -32.85 -34.30
N ALA A 7 11.94 -31.82 -34.72
CA ALA A 7 12.03 -30.48 -34.16
C ALA A 7 11.12 -30.34 -32.93
N ILE A 8 11.72 -30.21 -31.75
CA ILE A 8 11.00 -29.96 -30.50
C ILE A 8 10.71 -28.46 -30.41
N VAL A 9 9.45 -28.08 -30.59
CA VAL A 9 8.97 -26.71 -30.38
C VAL A 9 8.76 -26.51 -28.87
N ILE A 10 9.66 -25.76 -28.22
CA ILE A 10 9.53 -25.38 -26.82
C ILE A 10 8.66 -24.12 -26.75
N SER A 11 7.39 -24.28 -26.42
CA SER A 11 6.49 -23.15 -26.15
C SER A 11 6.87 -22.50 -24.81
N LEU A 12 7.47 -21.32 -24.87
CA LEU A 12 7.72 -20.46 -23.71
C LEU A 12 6.37 -19.89 -23.22
N VAL A 13 5.85 -20.45 -22.14
CA VAL A 13 4.67 -19.90 -21.46
C VAL A 13 5.12 -18.65 -20.69
N VAL A 14 4.89 -17.49 -21.26
CA VAL A 14 5.10 -16.21 -20.56
C VAL A 14 3.92 -16.01 -19.62
N ALA A 15 4.10 -16.39 -18.35
CA ALA A 15 3.13 -16.09 -17.30
C ALA A 15 3.15 -14.57 -17.04
N ALA A 16 2.23 -13.84 -17.66
CA ALA A 16 1.93 -12.46 -17.29
C ALA A 16 1.23 -12.48 -15.93
N GLY A 17 2.01 -12.40 -14.85
CA GLY A 17 1.48 -12.18 -13.51
C GLY A 17 0.82 -10.82 -13.46
N ALA A 18 -0.51 -10.78 -13.51
CA ALA A 18 -1.25 -9.60 -13.10
C ALA A 18 -0.91 -9.35 -11.63
N GLN A 19 -0.15 -8.30 -11.35
CA GLN A 19 0.15 -7.90 -9.98
C GLN A 19 -1.15 -7.37 -9.36
N GLU A 20 -1.89 -8.27 -8.73
CA GLU A 20 -3.14 -7.95 -8.05
C GLU A 20 -2.85 -6.91 -6.97
N GLY A 21 -3.57 -5.80 -7.03
CA GLY A 21 -3.37 -4.70 -6.09
C GLY A 21 -3.59 -5.14 -4.66
N GLN A 22 -2.66 -4.81 -3.78
CA GLN A 22 -2.77 -5.14 -2.36
C GLN A 22 -3.71 -4.15 -1.67
N ARG A 23 -4.82 -4.66 -1.11
CA ARG A 23 -5.69 -3.89 -0.23
C ARG A 23 -5.30 -4.11 1.23
N LEU A 24 -5.13 -3.02 1.95
CA LEU A 24 -4.78 -2.96 3.35
C LEU A 24 -5.93 -2.35 4.14
N SER A 25 -6.30 -2.98 5.24
CA SER A 25 -7.21 -2.42 6.24
C SER A 25 -6.40 -2.05 7.47
N CYS A 26 -6.32 -0.76 7.75
CA CYS A 26 -5.53 -0.19 8.83
C CYS A 26 -6.45 0.36 9.93
N THR A 27 -6.21 -0.05 11.17
CA THR A 27 -6.97 0.40 12.34
C THR A 27 -6.02 0.92 13.41
N GLY A 28 -6.43 1.97 14.11
CA GLY A 28 -5.61 2.61 15.12
C GLY A 28 -6.27 3.82 15.72
N ALA A 29 -5.47 4.82 16.08
CA ALA A 29 -5.97 6.07 16.62
C ALA A 29 -5.18 7.27 16.10
N MET A 30 -5.90 8.37 15.90
CA MET A 30 -5.32 9.70 15.81
C MET A 30 -4.91 10.16 17.21
N ILE A 31 -3.68 10.64 17.31
CA ILE A 31 -3.04 11.17 18.50
C ILE A 31 -2.93 12.68 18.29
N GLU A 32 -3.49 13.45 19.21
CA GLU A 32 -3.36 14.91 19.20
C GLU A 32 -1.93 15.34 19.54
N PRO A 33 -1.48 16.55 19.14
CA PRO A 33 -0.11 17.01 19.39
C PRO A 33 0.32 16.97 20.87
N THR A 34 -0.61 17.16 21.80
CA THR A 34 -0.37 17.09 23.26
C THR A 34 -0.40 15.66 23.81
N ALA A 35 -0.77 14.68 22.96
CA ALA A 35 -0.99 13.28 23.28
C ALA A 35 -2.03 13.02 24.39
N LEU A 36 -2.83 14.01 24.76
CA LEU A 36 -3.85 13.91 25.82
C LEU A 36 -5.10 13.16 25.37
N ALA A 37 -5.41 13.21 24.07
CA ALA A 37 -6.56 12.54 23.48
C ALA A 37 -6.14 11.61 22.35
N LYS A 38 -6.87 10.49 22.24
CA LYS A 38 -6.75 9.51 21.17
C LYS A 38 -8.13 9.21 20.61
N THR A 39 -8.30 9.42 19.31
CA THR A 39 -9.58 9.17 18.62
C THR A 39 -9.42 7.99 17.67
N PRO A 40 -10.23 6.92 17.81
CA PRO A 40 -10.15 5.75 16.93
C PRO A 40 -10.30 6.14 15.46
N GLN A 41 -9.50 5.50 14.60
CA GLN A 41 -9.59 5.64 13.15
C GLN A 41 -9.44 4.29 12.43
N THR A 42 -10.13 4.20 11.30
CA THR A 42 -9.98 3.12 10.34
C THR A 42 -9.76 3.73 8.97
N ILE A 43 -8.70 3.29 8.30
CA ILE A 43 -8.32 3.73 6.96
C ILE A 43 -8.08 2.48 6.11
N GLN A 44 -8.55 2.51 4.87
CA GLN A 44 -8.20 1.49 3.90
C GLN A 44 -7.20 2.07 2.90
N VAL A 45 -6.13 1.32 2.63
CA VAL A 45 -5.11 1.71 1.65
C VAL A 45 -5.09 0.67 0.56
N THR A 46 -5.26 1.08 -0.69
CA THR A 46 -5.13 0.19 -1.84
C THR A 46 -3.86 0.56 -2.61
N VAL A 47 -2.97 -0.42 -2.80
CA VAL A 47 -1.72 -0.26 -3.54
C VAL A 47 -1.81 -1.05 -4.84
N LYS A 48 -1.87 -0.36 -5.97
CA LYS A 48 -2.04 -0.95 -7.32
C LYS A 48 -0.98 -0.42 -8.28
N SER A 49 -0.01 -1.25 -8.64
CA SER A 49 0.97 -1.00 -9.73
C SER A 49 1.48 0.45 -9.80
N GLY A 50 1.98 0.97 -8.67
CA GLY A 50 2.53 2.34 -8.59
C GLY A 50 1.54 3.41 -8.16
N ASN A 51 0.24 3.09 -8.03
CA ASN A 51 -0.78 3.97 -7.50
C ASN A 51 -1.16 3.57 -6.08
N VAL A 52 -1.46 4.58 -5.25
CA VAL A 52 -1.99 4.39 -3.90
C VAL A 52 -3.32 5.14 -3.83
N SER A 53 -4.33 4.53 -3.26
CA SER A 53 -5.57 5.22 -2.88
C SER A 53 -5.89 4.98 -1.42
N VAL A 54 -6.43 6.00 -0.76
CA VAL A 54 -6.71 6.03 0.67
C VAL A 54 -8.19 6.29 0.87
N ASP A 55 -8.88 5.37 1.52
CA ASP A 55 -10.27 5.54 1.97
C ASP A 55 -10.27 5.81 3.47
N ALA A 56 -10.67 7.01 3.86
CA ALA A 56 -10.91 7.39 5.24
C ALA A 56 -12.41 7.65 5.45
N GLY A 57 -13.11 6.68 6.03
CA GLY A 57 -14.54 6.83 6.37
C GLY A 57 -15.48 6.97 5.18
N GLY A 58 -15.17 6.34 4.04
CA GLY A 58 -15.98 6.36 2.82
C GLY A 58 -15.54 7.41 1.80
N LYS A 59 -14.57 8.26 2.13
CA LYS A 59 -13.96 9.19 1.18
C LYS A 59 -12.65 8.61 0.66
N THR A 60 -12.66 8.16 -0.59
CA THR A 60 -11.46 7.72 -1.30
C THR A 60 -10.71 8.92 -1.90
N THR A 61 -9.40 8.98 -1.69
CA THR A 61 -8.50 9.99 -2.24
C THR A 61 -7.32 9.29 -2.90
N ASP A 62 -6.98 9.68 -4.13
CA ASP A 62 -5.78 9.20 -4.79
C ASP A 62 -4.54 9.84 -4.16
N ALA A 63 -3.49 9.04 -3.99
CA ALA A 63 -2.27 9.43 -3.35
C ALA A 63 -1.09 9.34 -4.31
N ARG A 64 -0.23 10.36 -4.31
CA ARG A 64 1.03 10.37 -5.04
C ARG A 64 2.05 9.57 -4.25
N VAL A 65 2.62 8.53 -4.85
CA VAL A 65 3.76 7.83 -4.25
C VAL A 65 4.98 8.75 -4.24
N VAL A 66 5.55 8.97 -3.06
CA VAL A 66 6.79 9.73 -2.87
C VAL A 66 7.99 8.80 -2.95
N SER A 67 7.89 7.64 -2.28
CA SER A 67 8.91 6.59 -2.36
C SER A 67 8.29 5.24 -2.04
N ASN A 68 8.79 4.18 -2.67
CA ASN A 68 8.42 2.81 -2.33
C ASN A 68 9.66 1.93 -2.43
N ASN A 69 10.17 1.48 -1.29
CA ASN A 69 11.31 0.56 -1.21
C ASN A 69 10.91 -0.68 -0.39
N THR A 70 11.84 -1.60 -0.19
CA THR A 70 11.59 -2.87 0.53
C THR A 70 11.14 -2.67 1.99
N ILE A 71 11.45 -1.52 2.59
CA ILE A 71 11.16 -1.20 3.99
C ILE A 71 9.85 -0.43 4.11
N GLN A 72 9.64 0.55 3.23
CA GLN A 72 8.63 1.58 3.42
C GLN A 72 7.98 2.02 2.09
N LEU A 73 6.67 2.22 2.16
CA LEU A 73 5.89 2.98 1.19
C LEU A 73 5.52 4.34 1.81
N LYS A 74 5.95 5.43 1.16
CA LYS A 74 5.61 6.81 1.50
C LYS A 74 4.77 7.43 0.39
N PHE A 75 3.68 8.10 0.75
CA PHE A 75 2.78 8.74 -0.20
C PHE A 75 2.20 10.06 0.35
N GLU A 76 1.73 10.91 -0.56
CA GLU A 76 1.01 12.15 -0.26
C GLU A 76 -0.44 12.01 -0.74
N ALA A 77 -1.42 12.23 0.14
CA ALA A 77 -2.85 12.15 -0.17
C ALA A 77 -3.54 13.48 0.20
N GLY A 78 -3.73 14.36 -0.78
CA GLY A 78 -4.03 15.76 -0.50
C GLY A 78 -2.88 16.39 0.30
N ASP A 79 -3.20 16.97 1.46
CA ASP A 79 -2.20 17.60 2.33
C ASP A 79 -1.60 16.63 3.38
N LEU A 80 -2.01 15.35 3.35
CA LEU A 80 -1.61 14.34 4.32
C LEU A 80 -0.41 13.56 3.80
N VAL A 81 0.52 13.18 4.70
CA VAL A 81 1.62 12.26 4.37
C VAL A 81 1.34 10.91 5.04
N GLY A 82 1.38 9.85 4.25
CA GLY A 82 1.29 8.48 4.72
C GLY A 82 2.62 7.74 4.64
N GLU A 83 2.97 7.04 5.71
CA GLU A 83 4.18 6.22 5.81
C GLU A 83 3.80 4.81 6.30
N TYR A 84 3.81 3.85 5.37
CA TYR A 84 3.55 2.43 5.63
C TYR A 84 4.85 1.64 5.66
N PHE A 85 5.06 0.85 6.70
CA PHE A 85 6.23 0.00 6.88
C PHE A 85 5.89 -1.46 6.59
N HIS A 86 6.51 -2.03 5.55
CA HIS A 86 6.18 -3.36 5.02
C HIS A 86 6.41 -4.48 6.04
N TYR A 87 7.45 -4.37 6.88
CA TYR A 87 7.83 -5.41 7.83
C TYR A 87 6.95 -5.45 9.08
N THR A 88 6.56 -4.28 9.58
CA THR A 88 5.78 -4.17 10.82
C THR A 88 4.29 -4.10 10.56
N GLY A 89 3.89 -3.82 9.31
CA GLY A 89 2.51 -3.54 8.95
C GLY A 89 1.97 -2.26 9.57
N GLN A 90 2.83 -1.37 10.08
CA GLN A 90 2.38 -0.10 10.65
C GLN A 90 2.21 0.97 9.58
N LEU A 91 1.12 1.73 9.71
CA LEU A 91 0.86 2.93 8.92
C LEU A 91 0.81 4.14 9.85
N PHE A 92 1.55 5.17 9.47
CA PHE A 92 1.49 6.49 10.09
C PHE A 92 0.87 7.47 9.11
N ILE A 93 -0.10 8.26 9.56
CA ILE A 93 -0.64 9.41 8.81
C ILE A 93 -0.27 10.68 9.56
N ILE A 94 0.45 11.57 8.88
CA ILE A 94 0.90 12.85 9.40
C ILE A 94 0.01 13.93 8.81
N TYR A 95 -0.70 14.64 9.69
CA TYR A 95 -1.61 15.71 9.32
C TYR A 95 -0.88 17.07 9.38
N PRO A 96 -1.19 18.03 8.48
CA PRO A 96 -0.64 19.39 8.54
C PRO A 96 -0.87 20.10 9.88
N SER A 97 -1.94 19.72 10.58
CA SER A 97 -2.29 20.21 11.93
C SER A 97 -1.36 19.69 13.04
N GLY A 98 -0.32 18.92 12.71
CA GLY A 98 0.58 18.30 13.68
C GLY A 98 0.02 17.05 14.36
N HIS A 99 -1.19 16.62 13.99
CA HIS A 99 -1.75 15.36 14.48
C HIS A 99 -1.06 14.18 13.81
N LEU A 100 -1.00 13.06 14.52
CA LEU A 100 -0.42 11.81 14.01
C LEU A 100 -1.42 10.68 14.21
N ALA A 101 -1.82 9.98 13.15
CA ALA A 101 -2.48 8.69 13.32
C ALA A 101 -1.45 7.57 13.23
N GLN A 102 -1.48 6.66 14.21
CA GLN A 102 -0.70 5.42 14.19
C GLN A 102 -1.66 4.24 14.10
N MET A 103 -1.42 3.36 13.14
CA MET A 103 -2.32 2.27 12.79
C MET A 103 -1.57 0.99 12.49
N THR A 104 -2.23 -0.13 12.73
CA THR A 104 -1.78 -1.46 12.30
C THR A 104 -2.61 -1.91 11.11
N CYS A 105 -1.96 -2.33 10.04
CA CYS A 105 -2.58 -2.77 8.82
C CYS A 105 -2.55 -4.29 8.69
N SER A 106 -3.66 -4.83 8.20
CA SER A 106 -3.76 -6.22 7.75
C SER A 106 -4.09 -6.25 6.26
N LYS A 107 -3.57 -7.27 5.57
CA LYS A 107 -4.01 -7.58 4.20
C LYS A 107 -5.47 -8.01 4.24
N LYS A 108 -6.27 -7.52 3.31
CA LYS A 108 -7.67 -7.92 3.12
C LYS A 108 -7.80 -8.88 1.95
#